data_AF-A0A1G3ZBM3-F1
#
_entry.id   AF-A0A1G3ZBM3-F1
#
_cell.length_a   1.000
_cell.length_b   1.000
_cell.length_c   1.000
_cell.angle_alpha   90.00
_cell.angle_beta   90.00
_cell.angle_gamma   90.00
#
_symmetry.space_group_name_H-M   'P 1'
#
loop_
_entity.id
_entity.type
_entity.pdbx_description
1 polymer ?
#
loop_
_entity_poly.entity_id
_entity_poly.type
_entity_poly.pdbx_seq_one_letter_code
_entity_poly.pdbx_strand_id
1 'polypeptide(L)'
;ADIVARGKNVVVAGGSGFYLKSFWAPVVDDYPKNAAVVAAIRQLEAKEGLDGLLKNLIAANHGDPVNLDTRNPARVRKALERCLTSGKPLRVLQAEFLQQEPPFNDFSKKIILLKRPPLDLVSRIAQRVDNMIDAGLVDEVKRLIEMGIDQNPSAASSIGYRETLAHLRNGGTLDDLRQAIVVNTQKLVKKQHTWFRHQLPEHSELWL
;
A
#
# COMPACT_ATOMS: atom_id res chain seq x y z
N ALA A 1 -11.68 -19.48 10.11
CA ALA A 1 -12.19 -20.65 10.84
C ALA A 1 -12.65 -20.27 12.25
N ASP A 2 -11.75 -19.74 13.09
CA ASP A 2 -12.01 -19.43 14.52
C ASP A 2 -13.28 -18.60 14.81
N ILE A 3 -13.48 -17.44 14.15
CA ILE A 3 -14.65 -16.57 14.40
C ILE A 3 -15.97 -17.29 14.04
N VAL A 4 -16.00 -18.00 12.92
CA VAL A 4 -17.18 -18.72 12.43
C VAL A 4 -17.49 -19.93 13.31
N ALA A 5 -16.47 -20.63 13.81
CA ALA A 5 -16.64 -21.76 14.74
C ALA A 5 -17.35 -21.34 16.04
N ARG A 6 -17.25 -20.06 16.43
CA ARG A 6 -18.00 -19.48 17.56
C ARG A 6 -19.42 -19.01 17.21
N GLY A 7 -19.90 -19.25 15.99
CA GLY A 7 -21.20 -18.78 15.52
C GLY A 7 -21.31 -17.25 15.41
N LYS A 8 -20.20 -16.55 15.17
CA LYS A 8 -20.16 -15.08 15.07
C LYS A 8 -19.96 -14.62 13.62
N ASN A 9 -20.55 -13.47 13.31
CA ASN A 9 -20.30 -12.76 12.05
C ASN A 9 -18.92 -12.11 12.06
N VAL A 10 -18.27 -12.07 10.90
CA VAL A 10 -16.97 -11.41 10.72
C VAL A 10 -17.20 -9.98 10.25
N VAL A 11 -16.64 -9.01 10.98
CA VAL A 11 -16.59 -7.61 10.55
C VAL A 11 -15.14 -7.25 10.29
N VAL A 12 -14.86 -6.81 9.06
CA VAL A 12 -13.55 -6.27 8.67
C VAL A 12 -13.70 -4.77 8.53
N ALA A 13 -12.91 -4.01 9.31
CA ALA A 13 -12.91 -2.56 9.28
C ALA A 13 -11.50 -2.03 9.01
N GLY A 14 -11.38 -1.03 8.13
CA GLY A 14 -10.10 -0.43 7.80
C GLY A 14 -10.19 0.54 6.62
N GLY A 15 -9.10 1.26 6.35
CA GLY A 15 -9.00 2.23 5.25
C GLY A 15 -8.05 1.81 4.13
N SER A 16 -7.36 0.68 4.25
CA SER A 16 -6.37 0.24 3.27
C SER A 16 -7.05 -0.52 2.13
N GLY A 17 -7.38 0.20 1.05
CA GLY A 17 -8.07 -0.37 -0.11
C GLY A 17 -7.44 -1.66 -0.64
N PHE A 18 -6.10 -1.72 -0.74
CA PHE A 18 -5.40 -2.93 -1.16
C PHE A 18 -5.69 -4.15 -0.28
N TYR A 19 -5.68 -3.99 1.05
CA TYR A 19 -6.01 -5.08 1.97
C TYR A 19 -7.50 -5.40 1.98
N LEU A 20 -8.37 -4.41 1.83
CA LEU A 20 -9.80 -4.69 1.71
C LEU A 20 -10.09 -5.48 0.42
N LYS A 21 -9.44 -5.14 -0.69
CA LYS A 21 -9.58 -5.86 -1.96
C LYS A 21 -9.32 -7.36 -1.83
N SER A 22 -8.41 -7.77 -0.94
CA SER A 22 -8.10 -9.18 -0.70
C SER A 22 -9.26 -9.99 -0.10
N PHE A 23 -10.42 -9.39 0.15
CA PHE A 23 -11.63 -10.11 0.59
C PHE A 23 -12.60 -10.42 -0.55
N TRP A 24 -12.45 -9.79 -1.72
CA TRP A 24 -13.36 -9.98 -2.85
C TRP A 24 -12.66 -10.09 -4.21
N ALA A 25 -11.34 -9.98 -4.24
CA ALA A 25 -10.56 -10.21 -5.44
C ALA A 25 -9.15 -10.71 -5.07
N PRO A 26 -8.50 -11.47 -5.95
CA PRO A 26 -7.08 -11.75 -5.82
C PRO A 26 -6.29 -10.43 -5.83
N VAL A 27 -5.24 -10.37 -5.02
CA VAL A 27 -4.33 -9.21 -4.91
C VAL A 27 -2.85 -9.59 -4.97
N VAL A 28 -2.56 -10.87 -4.84
CA VAL A 28 -1.22 -11.47 -4.90
C VAL A 28 -1.33 -12.70 -5.78
N ASP A 29 -0.33 -12.94 -6.62
CA ASP A 29 -0.18 -14.15 -7.39
C ASP A 29 0.68 -15.18 -6.65
N ASP A 30 0.48 -16.46 -6.96
CA ASP A 30 1.18 -17.56 -6.30
C ASP A 30 2.50 -17.93 -6.98
N TYR A 31 3.11 -17.03 -7.75
CA TYR A 31 4.39 -17.36 -8.39
C TYR A 31 5.50 -17.47 -7.32
N PRO A 32 6.24 -18.58 -7.30
CA PRO A 32 7.26 -18.80 -6.29
C PRO A 32 8.39 -17.80 -6.50
N LYS A 33 8.86 -17.18 -5.42
CA LYS A 33 10.06 -16.35 -5.50
C LYS A 33 11.27 -17.22 -5.85
N ASN A 34 11.98 -16.87 -6.91
CA ASN A 34 13.24 -17.52 -7.26
C ASN A 34 14.42 -16.66 -6.76
N ALA A 35 15.11 -17.12 -5.73
CA ALA A 35 16.20 -16.38 -5.08
C ALA A 35 17.35 -16.04 -6.06
N ALA A 36 17.65 -16.93 -7.01
CA ALA A 36 18.68 -16.70 -8.02
C ALA A 36 18.26 -15.59 -9.00
N VAL A 37 17.00 -15.59 -9.44
CA VAL A 37 16.44 -14.52 -10.30
C VAL A 37 16.47 -13.17 -9.56
N VAL A 38 16.06 -13.14 -8.30
CA VAL A 38 16.09 -11.92 -7.48
C VAL A 38 17.52 -11.38 -7.34
N ALA A 39 18.50 -12.25 -7.09
CA ALA A 39 19.91 -11.87 -6.99
C ALA A 39 20.44 -11.31 -8.32
N ALA A 40 20.15 -11.97 -9.44
CA ALA A 40 20.56 -11.53 -10.77
C ALA A 40 19.96 -10.16 -11.14
N ILE A 41 18.68 -9.94 -10.86
CA ILE A 41 18.02 -8.65 -11.09
C ILE A 41 18.64 -7.53 -10.26
N ARG A 42 19.01 -7.80 -9.00
CA ARG A 42 19.70 -6.82 -8.15
C ARG A 42 21.07 -6.45 -8.70
N GLN A 43 21.83 -7.43 -9.19
CA GLN A 43 23.12 -7.17 -9.83
C GLN A 43 22.96 -6.35 -11.13
N LEU A 44 21.96 -6.70 -11.94
CA LEU A 44 21.63 -5.95 -13.16
C LEU A 44 21.28 -4.50 -12.86
N GLU A 45 20.41 -4.25 -11.87
CA GLU A 45 20.05 -2.89 -11.49
C GLU A 45 21.25 -2.10 -10.95
N ALA A 46 22.12 -2.74 -10.15
CA ALA A 46 23.33 -2.08 -9.64
C ALA A 46 24.30 -1.68 -10.75
N LYS A 47 24.36 -2.46 -11.85
CA LYS A 47 25.29 -2.23 -12.96
C LYS A 47 24.73 -1.29 -14.04
N GLU A 48 23.45 -1.47 -14.39
CA GLU A 48 22.84 -0.86 -15.58
C GLU A 48 21.63 0.02 -15.24
N GLY A 49 21.25 0.10 -13.96
CA GLY A 49 20.14 0.92 -13.50
C GLY A 49 18.78 0.51 -14.09
N LEU A 50 17.86 1.48 -14.15
CA LEU A 50 16.51 1.29 -14.66
C LEU A 50 16.50 0.91 -16.14
N ASP A 51 17.40 1.48 -16.95
CA ASP A 51 17.44 1.23 -18.40
C ASP A 51 17.81 -0.23 -18.69
N GLY A 52 18.77 -0.78 -17.94
CA GLY A 52 19.11 -2.21 -18.00
C GLY A 52 17.93 -3.10 -17.60
N LEU A 53 17.22 -2.75 -16.52
CA LEU A 53 16.01 -3.47 -16.12
C LEU A 53 14.93 -3.43 -17.20
N LEU A 54 14.69 -2.27 -17.80
CA LEU A 54 13.67 -2.08 -18.83
C LEU A 54 14.02 -2.85 -20.10
N LYS A 55 15.27 -2.80 -20.56
CA LYS A 55 15.75 -3.57 -21.72
C LYS A 55 15.53 -5.07 -21.52
N ASN A 56 15.89 -5.60 -20.35
CA ASN A 56 15.71 -7.02 -20.04
C ASN A 56 14.23 -7.38 -19.91
N LEU A 57 13.40 -6.46 -19.38
CA LEU A 57 11.95 -6.66 -19.30
C LEU A 57 11.32 -6.74 -20.70
N ILE A 58 11.68 -5.84 -21.62
CA ILE A 58 11.17 -5.84 -23.00
C ILE A 58 11.50 -7.17 -23.68
N ALA A 59 12.74 -7.65 -23.51
CA ALA A 59 13.15 -8.96 -24.02
C ALA A 59 12.32 -10.10 -23.42
N ALA A 60 12.21 -10.18 -22.09
CA ALA A 60 11.46 -11.26 -21.41
C ALA A 60 9.93 -11.17 -21.62
N ASN A 61 9.41 -9.97 -21.91
CA ASN A 61 7.99 -9.72 -22.17
C ASN A 61 7.61 -9.90 -23.66
N HIS A 62 8.60 -10.13 -24.54
CA HIS A 62 8.43 -10.18 -25.99
C HIS A 62 7.82 -8.90 -26.57
N GLY A 63 8.28 -7.74 -26.08
CA GLY A 63 7.81 -6.42 -26.51
C GLY A 63 7.58 -5.48 -25.32
N ASP A 64 7.11 -4.26 -25.62
CA ASP A 64 6.93 -3.23 -24.61
C ASP A 64 5.87 -3.62 -23.56
N PRO A 65 6.15 -3.37 -22.26
CA PRO A 65 5.20 -3.67 -21.20
C PRO A 65 4.06 -2.65 -21.19
N VAL A 66 2.91 -3.04 -21.73
CA VAL A 66 1.68 -2.22 -21.72
C VAL A 66 1.12 -2.12 -20.29
N ASN A 67 0.59 -0.96 -19.91
CA ASN A 67 0.00 -0.68 -18.59
C ASN A 67 0.97 -0.81 -17.39
N LEU A 68 2.27 -0.75 -17.63
CA LEU A 68 3.30 -0.68 -16.60
C LEU A 68 3.90 0.72 -16.54
N ASP A 69 4.05 1.28 -15.34
CA ASP A 69 4.82 2.50 -15.14
C ASP A 69 6.33 2.18 -15.21
N THR A 70 6.89 2.32 -16.41
CA THR A 70 8.29 2.01 -16.73
C THR A 70 9.30 2.95 -16.08
N ARG A 71 8.86 4.07 -15.49
CA ARG A 71 9.72 5.01 -14.77
C ARG A 71 9.88 4.66 -13.30
N ASN A 72 9.18 3.65 -12.81
CA ASN A 72 9.23 3.21 -11.42
C ASN A 72 10.10 1.94 -11.30
N PRO A 73 11.33 2.03 -10.77
CA PRO A 73 12.25 0.89 -10.71
C PRO A 73 11.67 -0.30 -9.94
N ALA A 74 10.91 -0.07 -8.87
CA ALA A 74 10.30 -1.15 -8.11
C ALA A 74 9.25 -1.93 -8.95
N ARG A 75 8.47 -1.22 -9.78
CA ARG A 75 7.49 -1.85 -10.69
C ARG A 75 8.17 -2.61 -11.83
N VAL A 76 9.19 -2.02 -12.45
CA VAL A 76 9.95 -2.67 -13.54
C VAL A 76 10.68 -3.91 -13.01
N ARG A 77 11.34 -3.80 -11.85
CA ARG A 77 12.01 -4.94 -11.19
C ARG A 77 11.05 -6.10 -10.94
N LYS A 78 9.88 -5.82 -10.34
CA LYS A 78 8.89 -6.86 -10.04
C LYS A 78 8.29 -7.46 -11.32
N ALA A 79 8.07 -6.66 -12.35
CA ALA A 79 7.62 -7.15 -13.65
C ALA A 79 8.64 -8.08 -14.29
N LEU A 80 9.93 -7.71 -14.28
CA LEU A 80 11.03 -8.53 -14.80
C LEU A 80 11.16 -9.83 -14.01
N GLU A 81 11.12 -9.77 -12.68
CA GLU A 81 11.14 -10.95 -11.81
C GLU A 81 10.03 -11.94 -12.17
N ARG A 82 8.81 -11.44 -12.38
CA ARG A 82 7.66 -12.26 -12.77
C ARG A 82 7.87 -12.92 -14.13
N CYS A 83 8.32 -12.17 -15.14
CA CYS A 83 8.58 -12.73 -16.47
C CYS A 83 9.69 -13.79 -16.44
N LEU A 84 10.82 -13.52 -15.78
CA LEU A 84 11.94 -14.45 -15.72
C LEU A 84 11.63 -15.71 -14.92
N THR A 85 10.88 -15.58 -13.83
CA THR A 85 10.52 -16.72 -12.97
C THR A 85 9.50 -17.64 -13.65
N SER A 86 8.54 -17.07 -14.36
CA SER A 86 7.45 -17.82 -14.99
C SER A 86 7.77 -18.27 -16.43
N GLY A 87 8.70 -17.60 -17.11
CA GLY A 87 8.92 -17.72 -18.55
C GLY A 87 7.79 -17.14 -19.40
N LYS A 88 6.84 -16.40 -18.82
CA LYS A 88 5.65 -15.90 -19.51
C LYS A 88 5.67 -14.37 -19.62
N PRO A 89 5.14 -13.79 -20.71
CA PRO A 89 4.99 -12.35 -20.83
C PRO A 89 3.89 -11.82 -19.89
N LEU A 90 3.98 -10.54 -19.52
CA LEU A 90 3.08 -9.90 -18.54
C LEU A 90 1.61 -10.04 -18.90
N ARG A 91 1.25 -10.01 -20.20
CA ARG A 91 -0.13 -10.19 -20.65
C ARG A 91 -0.73 -11.53 -20.26
N VAL A 92 0.08 -12.60 -20.33
CA VAL A 92 -0.36 -13.96 -19.97
C VAL A 92 -0.47 -14.06 -18.45
N LEU A 93 0.53 -13.53 -17.74
CA LEU A 93 0.52 -13.47 -16.28
C LEU A 93 -0.66 -12.66 -15.73
N GLN A 94 -1.07 -11.61 -16.42
CA GLN A 94 -2.24 -10.82 -16.05
C GLN A 94 -3.53 -11.60 -16.29
N ALA A 95 -3.66 -12.28 -17.43
CA ALA A 95 -4.83 -13.12 -17.72
C ALA A 95 -4.98 -14.26 -16.70
N GLU A 96 -3.89 -14.95 -16.38
CA GLU A 96 -3.88 -16.02 -15.36
C GLU A 96 -4.27 -15.48 -13.98
N PHE A 97 -3.78 -14.30 -13.60
CA PHE A 97 -4.16 -13.65 -12.34
C PHE A 97 -5.65 -13.29 -12.28
N LEU A 98 -6.23 -12.81 -13.39
CA LEU A 98 -7.65 -12.46 -13.46
C LEU A 98 -8.59 -13.67 -13.46
N GLN A 99 -8.08 -14.86 -13.76
CA GLN A 99 -8.82 -16.11 -13.70
C GLN A 99 -8.84 -16.73 -12.29
N GLN A 100 -8.09 -16.18 -11.33
CA GLN A 100 -8.11 -16.70 -9.97
C GLN A 100 -9.46 -16.45 -9.30
N GLU A 101 -9.94 -17.47 -8.60
CA GLU A 101 -11.16 -17.38 -7.80
C GLU A 101 -11.02 -16.33 -6.70
N PRO A 102 -12.05 -15.49 -6.50
CA PRO A 102 -12.04 -14.56 -5.38
C PRO A 102 -11.95 -15.31 -4.03
N PRO A 103 -11.23 -14.76 -3.05
CA PRO A 103 -11.13 -15.37 -1.74
C PRO A 103 -12.48 -15.31 -1.00
N PHE A 104 -12.73 -16.25 -0.09
CA PHE A 104 -13.92 -16.30 0.76
C PHE A 104 -15.26 -16.37 -0.02
N ASN A 105 -15.32 -17.13 -1.13
CA ASN A 105 -16.54 -17.27 -1.93
C ASN A 105 -17.73 -17.88 -1.16
N ASP A 106 -17.47 -18.67 -0.12
CA ASP A 106 -18.53 -19.26 0.72
C ASP A 106 -19.21 -18.25 1.67
N PHE A 107 -18.75 -16.99 1.69
CA PHE A 107 -19.31 -15.95 2.54
C PHE A 107 -20.23 -15.02 1.75
N SER A 108 -21.39 -14.72 2.32
CA SER A 108 -22.18 -13.56 1.90
C SER A 108 -21.49 -12.28 2.39
N LYS A 109 -21.01 -11.46 1.45
CA LYS A 109 -20.23 -10.25 1.74
C LYS A 109 -21.12 -9.02 1.62
N LYS A 110 -21.10 -8.17 2.63
CA LYS A 110 -21.74 -6.84 2.60
C LYS A 110 -20.67 -5.78 2.80
N ILE A 111 -20.63 -4.81 1.88
CA ILE A 111 -19.69 -3.70 1.92
C ILE A 111 -20.46 -2.44 2.30
N ILE A 112 -19.99 -1.77 3.35
CA ILE A 112 -20.53 -0.49 3.81
C ILE A 112 -19.41 0.52 3.78
N LEU A 113 -19.58 1.57 2.97
CA LEU A 113 -18.67 2.71 2.91
C LEU A 113 -19.19 3.81 3.82
N LEU A 114 -18.44 4.13 4.87
CA LEU A 114 -18.71 5.27 5.73
C LEU A 114 -18.27 6.57 5.04
N LYS A 115 -19.18 7.53 4.92
CA LYS A 115 -18.93 8.82 4.29
C LYS A 115 -19.20 9.96 5.25
N ARG A 116 -18.43 11.03 5.08
CA ARG A 116 -18.56 12.28 5.83
C ARG A 116 -18.45 13.45 4.86
N PRO A 117 -19.06 14.60 5.18
CA PRO A 117 -18.83 15.83 4.42
C PRO A 117 -17.34 16.20 4.39
N PRO A 118 -16.81 16.74 3.27
CA PRO A 118 -15.40 17.09 3.16
C PRO A 118 -14.90 18.05 4.24
N LEU A 119 -15.71 19.04 4.62
CA LEU A 119 -15.35 20.00 5.67
C LEU A 119 -15.24 19.35 7.06
N ASP A 120 -16.18 18.46 7.42
CA ASP A 120 -16.11 17.68 8.67
C ASP A 120 -14.83 16.83 8.71
N LEU A 121 -14.49 16.20 7.58
CA LEU A 121 -13.30 15.36 7.48
C LEU A 121 -12.00 16.16 7.67
N VAL A 122 -11.91 17.37 7.10
CA VAL A 122 -10.76 18.26 7.29
C VAL A 122 -10.61 18.65 8.77
N SER A 123 -11.70 19.09 9.42
CA SER A 123 -11.67 19.47 10.83
C SER A 123 -11.32 18.30 11.75
N ARG A 124 -11.86 17.10 11.48
CA ARG A 124 -11.53 15.89 12.25
C ARG A 124 -10.09 15.44 12.07
N ILE A 125 -9.52 15.58 10.87
CA ILE A 125 -8.10 15.28 10.64
C ILE A 125 -7.24 16.21 11.50
N ALA A 126 -7.50 17.52 11.47
CA ALA A 126 -6.76 18.49 12.28
C ALA A 126 -6.86 18.15 13.76
N GLN A 127 -8.08 17.99 14.29
CA GLN A 127 -8.29 17.64 15.70
C GLN A 127 -7.62 16.33 16.10
N ARG A 128 -7.65 15.32 15.23
CA ARG A 128 -6.99 14.03 15.52
C ARG A 128 -5.47 14.19 15.61
N VAL A 129 -4.87 15.04 14.75
CA VAL A 129 -3.43 15.29 14.79
C VAL A 129 -3.05 16.06 16.07
N ASP A 130 -3.84 17.05 16.47
CA ASP A 130 -3.68 17.74 17.75
C ASP A 130 -3.67 16.75 18.91
N ASN A 131 -4.70 15.90 18.99
CA ASN A 131 -4.80 14.88 20.01
C ASN A 131 -3.61 13.90 20.01
N MET A 132 -3.04 13.57 18.84
CA MET A 132 -1.85 12.70 18.78
C MET A 132 -0.62 13.38 19.36
N ILE A 133 -0.40 14.66 19.03
CA ILE A 133 0.74 15.44 19.54
C ILE A 133 0.60 15.60 21.06
N ASP A 134 -0.58 16.00 21.54
CA ASP A 134 -0.87 16.19 22.96
C ASP A 134 -0.75 14.88 23.75
N ALA A 135 -1.07 13.74 23.14
CA ALA A 135 -0.89 12.41 23.72
C ALA A 135 0.57 11.91 23.70
N GLY A 136 1.53 12.72 23.25
CA GLY A 136 2.95 12.39 23.31
C GLY A 136 3.49 11.64 22.09
N LEU A 137 2.95 11.88 20.88
CA LEU A 137 3.48 11.30 19.64
C LEU A 137 5.00 11.52 19.51
N VAL A 138 5.50 12.71 19.83
CA VAL A 138 6.93 13.03 19.72
C VAL A 138 7.77 12.13 20.62
N ASP A 139 7.33 11.92 21.86
CA ASP A 139 8.06 11.08 22.81
C ASP A 139 7.92 9.59 22.48
N GLU A 140 6.79 9.16 21.91
CA GLU A 140 6.67 7.83 21.32
C GLU A 140 7.71 7.59 20.24
N VAL A 141 7.85 8.51 19.28
CA VAL A 141 8.82 8.36 18.19
C VAL A 141 10.27 8.38 18.70
N LYS A 142 10.60 9.20 19.72
CA LYS A 142 11.94 9.16 20.34
C LYS A 142 12.27 7.76 20.89
N ARG A 143 11.34 7.13 21.62
CA ARG A 143 11.51 5.74 22.10
C ARG A 143 11.68 4.75 20.95
N LEU A 144 10.91 4.92 19.88
CA LEU A 144 10.99 4.05 18.71
C LEU A 144 12.31 4.20 17.93
N ILE A 145 12.93 5.38 17.95
CA ILE A 145 14.29 5.57 17.40
C ILE A 145 15.28 4.69 18.16
N GLU A 146 15.22 4.67 19.50
CA GLU A 146 16.07 3.81 20.34
C GLU A 146 15.85 2.31 20.04
N MET A 147 14.63 1.93 19.66
CA MET A 147 14.27 0.57 19.24
C MET A 147 14.60 0.26 17.77
N GLY A 148 15.20 1.20 17.04
CA GLY A 148 15.64 0.99 15.65
C GLY A 148 14.52 1.08 14.61
N ILE A 149 13.50 1.93 14.80
CA ILE A 149 12.42 2.14 13.82
C ILE A 149 12.94 2.45 12.41
N ASP A 150 14.11 3.07 12.30
CA ASP A 150 14.77 3.37 11.03
C ASP A 150 15.14 2.12 10.21
N GLN A 151 15.29 0.98 10.88
CA GLN A 151 15.52 -0.32 10.25
C GLN A 151 14.23 -0.97 9.75
N ASN A 152 13.07 -0.39 10.04
CA ASN A 152 11.76 -0.81 9.55
C ASN A 152 11.16 0.25 8.60
N PRO A 153 11.43 0.15 7.28
CA PRO A 153 10.96 1.14 6.31
C PRO A 153 9.44 1.32 6.29
N SER A 154 8.67 0.27 6.62
CA SER A 154 7.20 0.35 6.65
C SER A 154 6.72 1.21 7.81
N ALA A 155 7.27 0.99 9.00
CA ALA A 155 6.95 1.79 10.18
C ALA A 155 7.44 3.23 10.00
N ALA A 156 8.72 3.42 9.64
CA ALA A 156 9.34 4.74 9.49
C ALA A 156 8.68 5.61 8.40
N SER A 157 8.04 5.01 7.38
CA SER A 157 7.35 5.74 6.32
C SER A 157 5.88 6.04 6.60
N SER A 158 5.33 5.56 7.72
CA SER A 158 3.93 5.80 8.10
C SER A 158 3.70 7.28 8.45
N ILE A 159 2.54 7.81 8.06
CA ILE A 159 2.17 9.21 8.35
C ILE A 159 2.05 9.41 9.87
N GLY A 160 2.53 10.54 10.37
CA GLY A 160 2.78 10.76 11.79
C GLY A 160 4.25 10.48 12.08
N TYR A 161 4.64 9.20 12.01
CA TYR A 161 6.00 8.76 12.30
C TYR A 161 7.04 9.39 11.38
N ARG A 162 6.83 9.38 10.07
CA ARG A 162 7.77 9.93 9.09
C ARG A 162 8.00 11.42 9.30
N GLU A 163 6.93 12.18 9.53
CA GLU A 163 6.99 13.62 9.77
C GLU A 163 7.68 13.92 11.11
N THR A 164 7.37 13.15 12.17
CA THR A 164 8.03 13.30 13.47
C THR A 164 9.51 12.93 13.41
N LEU A 165 9.89 11.86 12.70
CA LEU A 165 11.30 11.49 12.46
C LEU A 165 12.05 12.62 11.74
N ALA A 166 11.43 13.22 10.72
CA ALA A 166 12.03 14.36 10.01
C ALA A 166 12.16 15.59 10.91
N HIS A 167 11.14 15.91 11.72
CA HIS A 167 11.16 16.99 12.69
C HIS A 167 12.26 16.81 13.75
N LEU A 168 12.43 15.60 14.28
CA LEU A 168 13.48 15.28 15.26
C LEU A 168 14.90 15.39 14.67
N ARG A 169 15.06 15.14 13.37
CA ARG A 169 16.36 15.23 12.66
C ARG A 169 16.73 16.65 12.25
N ASN A 170 15.76 17.39 11.71
CA ASN A 170 15.99 18.68 11.08
C ASN A 170 15.63 19.86 11.99
N GLY A 171 14.99 19.60 13.13
CA GLY A 171 14.38 20.62 13.98
C GLY A 171 13.08 21.19 13.39
N GLY A 172 12.63 22.30 13.97
CA GLY A 172 11.40 23.00 13.59
C GLY A 172 10.47 23.23 14.79
N THR A 173 9.32 23.85 14.55
CA THR A 173 8.29 24.04 15.58
C THR A 173 7.33 22.85 15.63
N LEU A 174 6.58 22.72 16.73
CA LEU A 174 5.49 21.73 16.80
C LEU A 174 4.37 22.05 15.81
N ASP A 175 4.18 23.33 15.45
CA ASP A 175 3.19 23.72 14.44
C ASP A 175 3.59 23.25 13.03
N ASP A 176 4.89 23.31 12.70
CA ASP A 176 5.41 22.76 11.43
C ASP A 176 5.16 21.25 11.34
N LEU A 177 5.43 20.51 12.43
CA LEU A 177 5.16 19.08 12.52
C LEU A 177 3.67 18.78 12.34
N ARG A 178 2.82 19.48 13.09
CA ARG A 178 1.37 19.38 13.02
C ARG A 178 0.88 19.57 11.58
N GLN A 179 1.29 20.67 10.95
CA GLN A 179 0.87 21.00 9.59
C GLN A 179 1.32 19.94 8.58
N ALA A 180 2.55 19.41 8.72
CA ALA A 180 3.05 18.34 7.87
C ALA A 180 2.20 17.06 7.99
N ILE A 181 1.84 16.65 9.21
CA ILE A 181 1.01 15.46 9.45
C ILE A 181 -0.40 15.67 8.90
N VAL A 182 -1.01 16.84 9.12
CA VAL A 182 -2.35 17.18 8.60
C VAL A 182 -2.38 17.08 7.08
N VAL A 183 -1.44 17.75 6.39
CA VAL A 183 -1.37 17.76 4.92
C VAL A 183 -1.18 16.35 4.36
N ASN A 184 -0.29 15.55 4.95
CA ASN A 184 -0.05 14.19 4.46
C ASN A 184 -1.22 13.25 4.77
N THR A 185 -1.92 13.43 5.90
CA THR A 185 -3.16 12.72 6.21
C THR A 185 -4.26 13.06 5.21
N GLN A 186 -4.44 14.34 4.85
CA GLN A 186 -5.41 14.75 3.81
C GLN A 186 -5.09 14.14 2.44
N LYS A 187 -3.81 14.08 2.07
CA LYS A 187 -3.37 13.40 0.84
C LYS A 187 -3.70 11.90 0.87
N LEU A 188 -3.49 11.23 2.01
CA LEU A 188 -3.86 9.82 2.19
C LEU A 188 -5.38 9.64 2.02
N VAL A 189 -6.18 10.45 2.70
CA VAL A 189 -7.64 10.43 2.62
C VAL A 189 -8.10 10.63 1.19
N LYS A 190 -7.56 11.61 0.46
CA LYS A 190 -7.86 11.81 -0.96
C LYS A 190 -7.56 10.56 -1.80
N LYS A 191 -6.41 9.91 -1.57
CA LYS A 191 -6.05 8.66 -2.25
C LYS A 191 -7.04 7.53 -1.91
N GLN A 192 -7.43 7.39 -0.65
CA GLN A 192 -8.42 6.40 -0.21
C GLN A 192 -9.77 6.65 -0.87
N HIS A 193 -10.28 7.89 -0.89
CA HIS A 193 -11.51 8.23 -1.60
C HIS A 193 -11.45 7.91 -3.09
N THR A 194 -10.35 8.28 -3.76
CA THR A 194 -10.16 7.94 -5.18
C THR A 194 -10.16 6.43 -5.37
N TRP A 195 -9.49 5.67 -4.50
CA TRP A 195 -9.48 4.23 -4.59
C TRP A 195 -10.89 3.65 -4.39
N PHE A 196 -11.60 4.04 -3.34
CA PHE A 196 -12.94 3.55 -3.04
C PHE A 196 -13.94 3.82 -4.14
N ARG A 197 -13.87 4.99 -4.79
CA ARG A 197 -14.73 5.35 -5.92
C ARG A 197 -14.59 4.42 -7.13
N HIS A 198 -13.38 3.92 -7.40
CA HIS A 198 -13.10 3.18 -8.63
C HIS A 198 -12.87 1.68 -8.43
N GLN A 199 -12.77 1.20 -7.19
CA GLN A 199 -12.31 -0.17 -6.89
C GLN A 199 -13.20 -0.93 -5.91
N LEU A 200 -14.14 -0.26 -5.21
CA LEU A 200 -15.12 -1.00 -4.41
C LEU A 200 -16.15 -1.69 -5.32
N PRO A 201 -16.51 -2.95 -5.02
CA PRO A 201 -17.70 -3.61 -5.58
C PRO A 201 -18.98 -2.86 -5.21
N GLU A 202 -20.13 -3.39 -5.61
CA GLU A 202 -21.41 -2.91 -5.13
C GLU A 202 -21.43 -2.82 -3.59
N HIS A 203 -21.82 -1.66 -3.09
CA HIS A 203 -21.76 -1.34 -1.68
C HIS A 203 -22.85 -0.34 -1.28
N SER A 204 -23.19 -0.35 0.00
CA SER A 204 -24.03 0.68 0.60
C SER A 204 -23.18 1.83 1.11
N GLU A 205 -23.68 3.06 0.99
CA GLU A 205 -23.07 4.23 1.61
C GLU A 205 -23.82 4.59 2.89
N LEU A 206 -23.08 4.82 3.97
CA LEU A 206 -23.62 5.32 5.24
C LEU A 206 -22.98 6.67 5.55
N TRP A 207 -23.80 7.71 5.63
CA TRP A 207 -23.36 9.07 5.93
C TRP A 207 -23.38 9.33 7.44
N LEU A 208 -22.28 9.89 7.95
CA LEU A 208 -22.05 10.19 9.37
C LEU A 208 -21.84 11.68 9.63
#